data_AF-A0A0M9FVK3-F1
#
_entry.id   AF-A0A0M9FVK3-F1
#
_cell.length_a   1.000
_cell.length_b   1.000
_cell.length_c   1.000
_cell.angle_alpha   90.00
_cell.angle_beta   90.00
_cell.angle_gamma   90.00
#
_symmetry.space_group_name_H-M   'P 1'
#
loop_
_entity.id
_entity.type
_entity.pdbx_description
1 polymer ?
#
loop_
_entity_poly.entity_id
_entity_poly.type
_entity_poly.pdbx_seq_one_letter_code
_entity_poly.pdbx_strand_id
1 'polypeptide(L)'
;MLEERANEVAHRRLEKSTWEQRASIWRMFEEFCDKMGLPAVSTTIPLFLESRAYKGSTKVQYGVTLRTMLDPTVTALDQYLQGMRKVAATEGVRHVVPLTLEDLGRVIAETPAWRDKVVWRLAWITASRWAEIAGLTTDNLLVQPHGNIILD
;
A
#
# COMPACT_ATOMS: atom_id res chain seq x y z
N MET A 1 12.43 22.33 -19.49
CA MET A 1 13.57 21.87 -18.65
C MET A 1 13.13 21.21 -17.33
N LEU A 2 12.30 21.84 -16.49
CA LEU A 2 11.84 21.21 -15.23
C LEU A 2 10.84 20.07 -15.45
N GLU A 3 9.82 20.28 -16.29
CA GLU A 3 8.78 19.29 -16.59
C GLU A 3 9.34 18.03 -17.26
N GLU A 4 10.22 18.21 -18.25
CA GLU A 4 10.91 17.12 -18.94
C GLU A 4 11.72 16.26 -17.96
N ARG A 5 12.46 16.90 -17.06
CA ARG A 5 13.25 16.23 -16.03
C ARG A 5 12.38 15.53 -14.97
N ALA A 6 11.23 16.11 -14.62
CA ALA A 6 10.24 15.46 -13.74
C ALA A 6 9.63 14.21 -14.40
N ASN A 7 9.30 14.31 -15.68
CA ASN A 7 8.82 13.18 -16.48
C ASN A 7 9.88 12.06 -16.54
N GLU A 8 11.14 12.37 -16.82
CA GLU A 8 12.22 11.37 -16.81
C GLU A 8 12.37 10.63 -15.47
N VAL A 9 12.22 11.34 -14.34
CA VAL A 9 12.27 10.73 -13.01
C VAL A 9 11.08 9.81 -12.77
N ALA A 10 9.88 10.23 -13.15
CA ALA A 10 8.68 9.39 -13.09
C ALA A 10 8.81 8.15 -13.98
N HIS A 11 9.30 8.32 -15.20
CA HIS A 11 9.51 7.24 -16.16
C HIS A 11 10.49 6.19 -15.64
N ARG A 12 11.61 6.61 -15.01
CA ARG A 12 12.61 5.70 -14.44
C ARG A 12 12.10 4.86 -13.26
N ARG A 13 11.04 5.30 -12.57
CA ARG A 13 10.45 4.53 -11.45
C ARG A 13 9.42 3.49 -11.91
N LEU A 14 8.91 3.63 -13.13
CA LEU A 14 8.16 2.56 -13.77
C LEU A 14 9.15 1.52 -14.32
N GLU A 15 8.89 0.25 -14.04
CA GLU A 15 9.69 -0.86 -14.56
C GLU A 15 9.66 -0.84 -16.11
N LYS A 16 10.80 -1.11 -16.77
CA LYS A 16 10.90 -1.08 -18.23
C LYS A 16 9.82 -1.93 -18.92
N SER A 17 9.54 -3.11 -18.37
CA SER A 17 8.49 -4.02 -18.82
C SER A 17 7.09 -3.39 -18.79
N THR A 18 6.82 -2.50 -17.82
CA THR A 18 5.55 -1.79 -17.68
C THR A 18 5.38 -0.74 -18.78
N TRP A 19 6.47 -0.05 -19.17
CA TRP A 19 6.44 0.89 -20.29
C TRP A 19 6.22 0.21 -21.63
N GLU A 20 6.97 -0.87 -21.89
CA GLU A 20 6.83 -1.65 -23.12
C GLU A 20 5.42 -2.22 -23.26
N GLN A 21 4.84 -2.68 -22.15
CA GLN A 21 3.45 -3.14 -22.14
C GLN A 21 2.47 -1.99 -22.46
N ARG A 22 2.61 -0.83 -21.80
CA ARG A 22 1.75 0.34 -22.06
C ARG A 22 1.82 0.80 -23.51
N ALA A 23 3.02 0.94 -24.07
CA ALA A 23 3.24 1.32 -25.46
C ALA A 23 2.63 0.30 -26.43
N SER A 24 2.77 -1.00 -26.14
CA SER A 24 2.16 -2.06 -26.94
C SER A 24 0.63 -1.99 -26.92
N ILE A 25 0.02 -1.79 -25.75
CA ILE A 25 -1.44 -1.64 -25.60
C ILE A 25 -1.93 -0.41 -26.37
N TRP A 26 -1.24 0.72 -26.22
CA TRP A 26 -1.58 1.96 -26.93
C TRP A 26 -1.55 1.79 -28.44
N ARG A 27 -0.47 1.23 -28.98
CA ARG A 27 -0.35 0.96 -30.42
C ARG A 27 -1.47 0.06 -30.94
N MET A 28 -1.81 -1.00 -30.22
CA MET A 28 -2.93 -1.88 -30.60
C MET A 28 -4.29 -1.15 -30.61
N PHE A 29 -4.46 -0.18 -29.72
CA PHE A 29 -5.67 0.65 -29.64
C PHE A 29 -5.73 1.68 -30.76
N GLU A 30 -4.62 2.35 -31.08
CA GLU A 30 -4.51 3.25 -32.24
C GLU A 30 -4.77 2.52 -33.55
N GLU A 31 -4.12 1.37 -33.77
CA GLU A 31 -4.32 0.53 -34.96
C GLU A 31 -5.80 0.12 -35.13
N PHE A 32 -6.50 -0.13 -34.01
CA PHE A 32 -7.93 -0.41 -34.02
C PHE A 32 -8.76 0.84 -34.38
N CYS A 33 -8.45 1.99 -33.77
CA CYS A 33 -9.14 3.25 -34.03
C CYS A 33 -9.02 3.66 -35.50
N ASP A 34 -7.80 3.60 -36.06
CA ASP A 34 -7.53 3.90 -37.47
C ASP A 34 -8.31 2.98 -38.40
N LYS A 35 -8.28 1.68 -38.13
CA LYS A 35 -9.00 0.68 -38.93
C LYS A 35 -10.51 0.88 -38.92
N MET A 36 -11.06 1.37 -37.81
CA MET A 36 -12.50 1.57 -37.65
C MET A 36 -12.95 3.01 -37.97
N GLY A 37 -12.03 3.92 -38.29
CA GLY A 37 -12.33 5.33 -38.49
C GLY A 37 -12.86 6.02 -37.22
N LEU A 38 -12.39 5.60 -36.04
CA LEU A 38 -12.84 6.12 -34.75
C LEU A 38 -11.76 6.98 -34.10
N PRO A 39 -12.13 7.98 -33.28
CA PRO A 39 -11.17 8.74 -32.50
C PRO A 39 -10.57 7.90 -31.35
N ALA A 40 -9.28 8.05 -31.09
CA ALA A 40 -8.57 7.46 -29.96
C ALA A 40 -8.89 8.17 -28.63
N VAL A 41 -10.11 7.98 -28.13
CA VAL A 41 -10.63 8.60 -26.89
C VAL A 41 -11.18 7.54 -25.94
N SER A 42 -11.43 7.93 -24.69
CA SER A 42 -11.86 7.00 -23.63
C SER A 42 -13.16 6.25 -23.96
N THR A 43 -14.08 6.88 -24.67
CA THR A 43 -15.35 6.28 -25.11
C THR A 43 -15.19 5.19 -26.17
N THR A 44 -14.05 5.14 -26.87
CA THR A 44 -13.73 4.10 -27.87
C THR A 44 -13.14 2.84 -27.25
N ILE A 45 -12.63 2.91 -26.01
CA ILE A 45 -12.00 1.79 -25.31
C ILE A 45 -12.91 0.54 -25.21
N PRO A 46 -14.20 0.64 -24.83
CA PRO A 46 -15.05 -0.55 -24.74
C PRO A 46 -15.20 -1.28 -26.08
N LEU A 47 -15.28 -0.53 -27.20
CA LEU A 47 -15.37 -1.11 -28.55
C LEU A 47 -14.11 -1.90 -28.90
N PHE A 48 -12.93 -1.34 -28.58
CA PHE A 48 -11.65 -2.04 -28.73
C PHE A 48 -11.60 -3.33 -27.90
N LEU A 49 -11.99 -3.27 -26.62
CA LEU A 49 -11.95 -4.41 -25.71
C LEU A 49 -12.91 -5.53 -26.12
N GLU A 50 -14.08 -5.18 -26.66
CA GLU A 50 -15.06 -6.16 -27.17
C GLU A 50 -14.70 -6.71 -28.56
N SER A 51 -13.89 -5.99 -29.34
CA SER A 51 -13.42 -6.46 -30.66
C SER A 51 -12.47 -7.67 -30.59
N ARG A 52 -11.97 -8.03 -29.39
CA ARG A 52 -10.96 -9.08 -29.19
C ARG A 52 -11.45 -10.10 -28.16
N ALA A 53 -11.07 -11.36 -28.37
CA ALA A 53 -11.38 -12.48 -27.48
C ALA A 53 -10.49 -12.50 -26.22
N TYR A 54 -10.42 -11.37 -25.50
CA TYR A 54 -9.68 -11.26 -24.25
C TYR A 54 -10.45 -11.83 -23.07
N LYS A 55 -9.73 -12.45 -22.14
CA LYS A 55 -10.26 -12.80 -20.81
C LYS A 55 -10.67 -11.52 -20.07
N GLY A 56 -11.64 -11.63 -19.16
CA GLY A 56 -12.14 -10.49 -18.37
C GLY A 56 -11.04 -9.73 -17.63
N SER A 57 -10.07 -10.43 -17.06
CA SER A 57 -8.92 -9.80 -16.38
C SER A 57 -8.06 -8.96 -17.32
N THR A 58 -7.80 -9.44 -18.54
CA THR A 58 -7.06 -8.69 -19.56
C THR A 58 -7.84 -7.46 -20.01
N LYS A 59 -9.17 -7.57 -20.18
CA LYS A 59 -10.02 -6.42 -20.52
C LYS A 59 -9.95 -5.33 -19.45
N VAL A 60 -10.01 -5.71 -18.17
CA VAL A 60 -9.86 -4.78 -17.04
C VAL A 60 -8.48 -4.13 -17.05
N GLN A 61 -7.41 -4.91 -17.18
CA GLN A 61 -6.04 -4.40 -17.19
C GLN A 61 -5.82 -3.40 -18.33
N TYR A 62 -6.23 -3.76 -19.55
CA TYR A 62 -6.04 -2.91 -20.73
C TYR A 62 -6.92 -1.67 -20.65
N GLY A 63 -8.17 -1.81 -20.21
CA GLY A 63 -9.09 -0.68 -20.03
C GLY A 63 -8.58 0.34 -19.02
N VAL A 64 -8.09 -0.11 -17.85
CA VAL A 64 -7.47 0.79 -16.86
C VAL A 64 -6.22 1.45 -17.43
N THR A 65 -5.39 0.70 -18.15
CA THR A 65 -4.15 1.21 -18.76
C THR A 65 -4.45 2.33 -19.77
N LEU A 66 -5.33 2.06 -20.74
CA LEU A 66 -5.74 3.01 -21.76
C LEU A 66 -6.41 4.24 -21.17
N ARG A 67 -7.28 4.06 -20.16
CA ARG A 67 -7.89 5.17 -19.43
C ARG A 67 -6.84 6.09 -18.82
N THR A 68 -5.84 5.53 -18.14
CA THR A 68 -4.76 6.33 -17.53
C THR A 68 -3.89 7.04 -18.58
N MET A 69 -3.70 6.44 -19.76
CA MET A 69 -2.92 7.06 -20.85
C MET A 69 -3.68 8.21 -21.54
N LEU A 70 -5.01 8.14 -21.56
CA LEU A 70 -5.89 9.15 -22.17
C LEU A 70 -6.32 10.25 -21.20
N ASP A 71 -6.04 10.10 -19.91
CA ASP A 71 -6.44 11.05 -18.89
C ASP A 71 -5.43 12.21 -18.82
N PRO A 72 -5.80 13.42 -19.27
CA PRO A 72 -4.90 14.57 -19.27
C PRO A 72 -4.57 15.08 -17.86
N THR A 73 -5.28 14.59 -16.84
CA THR A 73 -5.05 14.98 -15.44
C THR A 73 -3.97 14.14 -14.76
N VAL A 74 -3.53 13.04 -15.39
CA VAL A 74 -2.47 12.18 -14.83
C VAL A 74 -1.12 12.89 -14.93
N THR A 75 -0.59 13.31 -13.79
CA THR A 75 0.65 14.08 -13.72
C THR A 75 1.89 13.19 -13.65
N ALA A 76 3.07 13.80 -13.81
CA ALA A 76 4.36 13.15 -13.54
C ALA A 76 4.44 12.60 -12.10
N LEU A 77 3.84 13.32 -11.13
CA LEU A 77 3.79 12.89 -9.73
C LEU A 77 2.96 11.61 -9.57
N ASP A 78 1.82 11.50 -10.25
CA ASP A 78 0.97 10.29 -10.17
C ASP A 78 1.70 9.05 -10.70
N GLN A 79 2.42 9.19 -11.81
CA GLN A 79 3.24 8.13 -12.39
C GLN A 79 4.40 7.74 -11.46
N TYR A 80 5.06 8.73 -10.85
CA TYR A 80 6.11 8.50 -9.86
C TYR A 80 5.58 7.75 -8.64
N LEU A 81 4.47 8.21 -8.05
CA LEU A 81 3.84 7.56 -6.89
C LEU A 81 3.37 6.15 -7.22
N GLN A 82 2.89 5.89 -8.44
CA GLN A 82 2.54 4.54 -8.88
C GLN A 82 3.77 3.61 -8.87
N GLY A 83 4.90 4.06 -9.43
CA GLY A 83 6.15 3.30 -9.38
C GLY A 83 6.63 3.07 -7.94
N MET A 84 6.59 4.12 -7.11
CA MET A 84 7.02 4.06 -5.71
C MET A 84 6.14 3.13 -4.85
N ARG A 85 4.83 3.05 -5.10
CA ARG A 85 3.96 2.09 -4.38
C ARG A 85 4.37 0.64 -4.67
N LYS A 86 4.78 0.34 -5.90
CA LYS A 86 5.27 -1.00 -6.28
C LYS A 86 6.59 -1.31 -5.58
N VAL A 87 7.51 -0.34 -5.52
CA VAL A 87 8.78 -0.45 -4.76
C VAL A 87 8.49 -0.65 -3.27
N ALA A 88 7.64 0.18 -2.67
CA ALA A 88 7.26 0.08 -1.26
C ALA A 88 6.57 -1.25 -0.93
N ALA A 89 5.78 -1.83 -1.85
CA ALA A 89 5.18 -3.15 -1.65
C ALA A 89 6.22 -4.28 -1.68
N THR A 90 7.34 -4.10 -2.37
CA THR A 90 8.48 -5.04 -2.37
C THR A 90 9.46 -4.80 -1.22
N GLU A 91 9.51 -3.58 -0.70
CA GLU A 91 10.23 -3.27 0.53
C GLU A 91 9.45 -3.89 1.69
N GLY A 92 9.98 -5.00 2.23
CA GLY A 92 9.33 -5.74 3.30
C GLY A 92 8.93 -4.80 4.44
N VAL A 93 7.62 -4.73 4.72
CA VAL A 93 7.11 -4.03 5.89
C VAL A 93 7.77 -4.66 7.11
N ARG A 94 8.61 -3.90 7.81
CA ARG A 94 9.22 -4.35 9.06
C ARG A 94 8.13 -4.41 10.12
N HIS A 95 7.46 -5.55 10.19
CA HIS A 95 6.64 -5.88 11.35
C HIS A 95 7.56 -6.09 12.55
N VAL A 96 7.16 -5.55 13.70
CA VAL A 96 7.77 -5.93 14.96
C VAL A 96 7.47 -7.42 15.14
N VAL A 97 8.53 -8.22 15.30
CA VAL A 97 8.38 -9.66 15.59
C VAL A 97 7.69 -9.76 16.94
N PRO A 98 6.63 -10.59 17.09
CA PRO A 98 6.01 -10.81 18.39
C PRO A 98 7.09 -11.25 19.39
N LEU A 99 7.18 -10.57 20.54
CA LEU A 99 8.04 -11.03 21.63
C LEU A 99 7.61 -12.46 22.00
N THR A 100 8.53 -13.31 22.43
CA THR A 100 8.15 -14.56 23.08
C THR A 100 8.05 -14.33 24.59
N LEU A 101 7.52 -15.31 25.33
CA LEU A 101 7.54 -15.28 26.79
C LEU A 101 8.97 -15.20 27.34
N GLU A 102 9.93 -15.85 26.67
CA GLU A 102 11.34 -15.78 27.02
C GLU A 102 11.92 -14.38 26.78
N ASP A 103 11.64 -13.78 25.62
CA ASP A 103 12.08 -12.42 25.30
C ASP A 103 11.51 -11.40 26.30
N LEU A 104 10.23 -11.52 26.63
CA LEU A 104 9.61 -10.71 27.67
C LEU A 104 10.31 -10.89 29.02
N GLY A 105 10.64 -12.13 29.38
CA GLY A 105 11.38 -12.44 30.60
C GLY A 105 12.74 -11.72 30.65
N ARG A 106 13.48 -11.73 29.53
CA ARG A 106 14.75 -11.02 29.39
C ARG A 106 14.58 -9.51 29.50
N VAL A 107 13.63 -8.94 28.77
CA VAL A 107 13.32 -7.50 28.80
C VAL A 107 12.97 -7.05 30.22
N ILE A 108 12.14 -7.81 30.93
CA ILE A 108 11.77 -7.49 32.33
C ILE A 108 12.97 -7.63 33.28
N ALA A 109 13.86 -8.60 33.06
CA ALA A 109 15.06 -8.79 33.89
C ALA A 109 16.04 -7.62 33.73
N GLU A 110 16.23 -7.14 32.50
CA GLU A 110 17.14 -6.04 32.16
C GLU A 110 16.57 -4.65 32.47
N THR A 111 15.24 -4.53 32.59
CA THR A 111 14.58 -3.26 32.93
C THR A 111 14.92 -2.87 34.39
N PRO A 112 15.55 -1.71 34.67
CA PRO A 112 15.97 -1.38 36.04
C PRO A 112 14.80 -0.97 36.94
N ALA A 113 13.90 -0.14 36.42
CA ALA A 113 12.79 0.41 37.21
C ALA A 113 11.65 -0.59 37.34
N TRP A 114 11.18 -0.80 38.57
CA TRP A 114 10.06 -1.73 38.83
C TRP A 114 8.78 -1.31 38.10
N ARG A 115 8.54 -0.01 37.92
CA ARG A 115 7.38 0.53 37.20
C ARG A 115 7.39 0.10 35.74
N ASP A 116 8.53 0.24 35.08
CA ASP A 116 8.68 -0.12 33.67
C ASP A 116 8.50 -1.63 33.45
N LYS A 117 8.91 -2.46 34.43
CA LYS A 117 8.60 -3.91 34.42
C LYS A 117 7.09 -4.18 34.42
N VAL A 118 6.32 -3.40 35.17
CA VAL A 118 4.85 -3.51 35.20
C VAL A 118 4.27 -3.09 33.85
N VAL A 119 4.75 -1.99 33.26
CA VAL A 119 4.30 -1.53 31.94
C VAL A 119 4.57 -2.59 30.86
N TRP A 120 5.75 -3.22 30.85
CA TRP A 120 6.05 -4.34 29.94
C TRP A 120 5.08 -5.51 30.07
N ARG A 121 4.73 -5.88 31.31
CA ARG A 121 3.78 -6.97 31.57
C ARG A 121 2.36 -6.59 31.14
N LEU A 122 1.93 -5.37 31.41
CA LEU A 122 0.61 -4.88 30.99
C LEU A 122 0.52 -4.88 29.46
N ALA A 123 1.49 -4.28 28.77
CA ALA A 123 1.56 -4.26 27.30
C ALA A 123 1.51 -5.67 26.70
N TRP A 124 2.21 -6.61 27.31
CA TRP A 124 2.24 -8.00 26.85
C TRP A 124 0.92 -8.74 27.08
N ILE A 125 0.33 -8.63 28.27
CA ILE A 125 -0.88 -9.38 28.66
C ILE A 125 -2.12 -8.85 27.93
N THR A 126 -2.24 -7.53 27.78
CA THR A 126 -3.44 -6.91 27.21
C THR A 126 -3.29 -6.54 25.74
N ALA A 127 -2.10 -6.74 25.16
CA ALA A 127 -1.74 -6.26 23.83
C ALA A 127 -1.99 -4.75 23.64
N SER A 128 -1.98 -3.98 24.74
CA SER A 128 -2.25 -2.54 24.74
C SER A 128 -1.08 -1.74 24.18
N ARG A 129 -1.40 -0.61 23.55
CA ARG A 129 -0.42 0.37 23.09
C ARG A 129 0.16 1.13 24.29
N TRP A 130 1.39 1.63 24.15
CA TRP A 130 2.04 2.46 25.16
C TRP A 130 1.21 3.68 25.58
N ALA A 131 0.50 4.30 24.62
CA ALA A 131 -0.38 5.45 24.91
C ALA A 131 -1.61 5.07 25.74
N GLU A 132 -2.16 3.87 25.53
CA GLU A 132 -3.30 3.35 26.31
C GLU A 132 -2.86 3.07 27.75
N ILE A 133 -1.69 2.45 27.94
CA ILE A 133 -1.14 2.18 29.28
C ILE A 133 -0.76 3.47 30.00
N ALA A 134 -0.20 4.44 29.30
CA ALA A 134 0.16 5.75 29.87
C ALA A 134 -1.07 6.54 30.34
N GLY A 135 -2.25 6.27 29.76
CA GLY A 135 -3.52 6.88 30.15
C GLY A 135 -4.20 6.21 31.35
N LEU A 136 -3.69 5.07 31.83
CA LEU A 136 -4.31 4.36 32.96
C LEU A 136 -4.18 5.16 34.26
N THR A 137 -5.32 5.30 34.93
CA THR A 137 -5.44 5.83 36.29
C THR A 137 -5.89 4.74 37.24
N THR A 138 -5.93 5.04 38.55
CA THR A 138 -6.44 4.09 39.55
C THR A 138 -7.90 3.70 39.32
N ASP A 139 -8.68 4.60 38.71
CA ASP A 139 -10.11 4.38 38.47
C ASP A 139 -10.35 3.36 37.34
N ASN A 140 -9.32 3.12 36.51
CA ASN A 140 -9.32 2.12 35.45
C ASN A 140 -8.96 0.71 35.95
N LEU A 141 -8.61 0.54 37.24
CA LEU A 141 -8.18 -0.73 37.82
C LEU A 141 -9.32 -1.37 38.64
N LEU A 142 -10.08 -2.25 37.99
CA LEU A 142 -11.19 -2.95 38.62
C LEU A 142 -10.71 -4.26 39.27
N VAL A 143 -10.46 -4.20 40.57
CA VAL A 143 -10.02 -5.36 41.37
C VAL A 143 -11.19 -6.32 41.60
N GLN A 144 -11.04 -7.55 41.14
CA GLN A 144 -12.01 -8.62 41.30
C GLN A 144 -11.83 -9.33 42.66
N PRO A 145 -12.87 -9.99 43.20
CA PRO A 145 -12.82 -10.68 44.51
C PRO A 145 -11.72 -11.74 44.67
N HIS A 146 -11.22 -12.27 43.54
CA HIS A 146 -10.16 -13.28 43.51
C HIS A 146 -8.76 -12.71 43.22
N GLY A 147 -8.59 -11.39 43.26
CA GLY A 147 -7.32 -10.71 43.04
C GLY A 147 -6.95 -10.46 41.58
N ASN A 148 -7.81 -10.83 40.63
CA ASN A 148 -7.66 -10.43 39.23
C ASN A 148 -7.93 -8.93 39.08
N ILE A 149 -7.28 -8.29 38.11
CA ILE A 149 -7.50 -6.88 37.78
C ILE A 149 -8.01 -6.81 36.35
N ILE A 150 -9.14 -6.12 36.16
CA ILE A 150 -9.65 -5.75 34.84
C ILE A 150 -9.21 -4.30 34.59
N LEU A 151 -8.69 -4.04 33.39
CA LEU A 151 -8.40 -2.68 32.92
C LEU A 151 -9.62 -2.20 32.11
N ASP A 152 -10.26 -1.13 32.56
CA ASP A 152 -11.39 -0.47 31.89
C ASP A 152 -10.97 0.90 31.35
#